data_AF-A0A9W7Z996-F1
#
_entry.id   AF-A0A9W7Z996-F1
#
_cell.length_a   1.000
_cell.length_b   1.000
_cell.length_c   1.000
_cell.angle_alpha   90.00
_cell.angle_beta   90.00
_cell.angle_gamma   90.00
#
_symmetry.space_group_name_H-M   'P 1'
#
loop_
_entity.id
_entity.type
_entity.pdbx_description
1 polymer ?
#
loop_
_entity_poly.entity_id
_entity_poly.type
_entity_poly.pdbx_seq_one_letter_code
_entity_poly.pdbx_strand_id
1 'polypeptide(L)'
;MKAIILSGDYIEDYELFAPIKLPEMLDIDVHVILAAAGVLKGRSCSAVHISKLEVLAGGGTYVDFDMLSKNVYVDGNLVSAPAYPVIGVWMREFIKLLGVKVQFSS
;
A
#
# COMPACT_ATOMS: atom_id res chain seq x y z
N MET A 1 4.37 -15.99 3.42
CA MET A 1 4.50 -14.97 2.35
C MET A 1 4.54 -13.62 3.05
N LYS A 2 5.48 -12.72 2.75
CA LYS A 2 5.58 -11.41 3.43
C LYS A 2 4.91 -10.34 2.59
N ALA A 3 3.81 -9.77 3.07
CA ALA A 3 3.19 -8.59 2.47
C ALA A 3 3.87 -7.34 3.05
N ILE A 4 4.32 -6.44 2.18
CA ILE A 4 4.98 -5.19 2.58
C ILE A 4 4.01 -4.06 2.30
N ILE A 5 3.69 -3.29 3.34
CA ILE A 5 2.91 -2.07 3.23
C ILE A 5 3.86 -0.89 3.44
N LEU A 6 3.86 0.06 2.51
CA LEU A 6 4.63 1.29 2.62
C LEU A 6 3.80 2.37 3.30
N SER A 7 4.36 2.96 4.35
CA SER A 7 3.86 4.19 4.95
C SER A 7 4.95 5.26 4.81
N GLY A 8 4.67 6.29 4.01
CA GLY A 8 5.36 7.59 4.01
C GLY A 8 4.39 8.63 4.58
N ASP A 9 4.90 9.76 5.06
CA ASP A 9 4.21 10.65 6.02
C ASP A 9 2.69 10.83 5.77
N TYR A 10 1.91 10.75 6.85
CA TYR A 10 0.44 10.91 6.87
C TYR A 10 -0.46 9.76 6.39
N ILE A 11 0.03 8.53 6.24
CA ILE A 11 -0.86 7.34 6.47
C ILE A 11 -0.95 7.05 7.98
N GLU A 12 -1.09 8.09 8.81
CA GLU A 12 -1.00 7.93 10.26
C GLU A 12 -2.28 7.41 10.91
N ASP A 13 -3.49 7.67 10.40
CA ASP A 13 -4.60 7.65 11.37
C ASP A 13 -5.64 6.53 11.30
N TYR A 14 -5.98 5.94 10.15
CA TYR A 14 -6.99 4.84 10.12
C TYR A 14 -6.80 3.82 8.99
N GLU A 15 -6.11 4.22 7.93
CA GLU A 15 -5.96 3.45 6.69
C GLU A 15 -5.01 2.27 6.80
N LEU A 16 -4.06 2.30 7.74
CA LEU A 16 -3.18 1.17 8.07
C LEU A 16 -3.75 0.26 9.15
N PHE A 17 -4.52 0.82 10.09
CA PHE A 17 -4.95 0.06 11.26
C PHE A 17 -5.86 -1.10 10.87
N ALA A 18 -6.83 -0.89 9.98
CA ALA A 18 -7.70 -1.95 9.49
C ALA A 18 -6.94 -3.04 8.67
N PRO A 19 -6.12 -2.70 7.66
CA PRO A 19 -5.39 -3.69 6.88
C PRO A 19 -4.13 -4.27 7.55
N ILE A 20 -3.70 -3.79 8.72
CA ILE A 20 -2.70 -4.48 9.55
C ILE A 20 -3.38 -5.35 10.59
N LYS A 21 -4.36 -4.80 11.32
CA LYS A 21 -4.98 -5.50 12.43
C LYS A 21 -5.77 -6.72 11.97
N LEU A 22 -6.47 -6.63 10.84
CA LEU A 22 -7.22 -7.76 10.29
C LEU A 22 -6.28 -8.93 9.91
N PRO A 23 -5.19 -8.74 9.15
CA PRO A 23 -4.20 -9.78 8.92
C PRO A 23 -3.49 -10.30 10.17
N GLU A 24 -3.10 -9.43 11.12
CA GLU A 24 -2.51 -9.88 12.40
C GLU A 24 -3.47 -10.79 13.18
N MET A 25 -4.76 -10.46 13.21
CA MET A 25 -5.80 -11.30 13.83
C MET A 25 -6.01 -12.64 13.10
N LEU A 26 -5.49 -12.77 11.87
CA LEU A 26 -5.54 -13.98 11.05
C LEU A 26 -4.18 -14.69 10.96
N ASP A 27 -3.22 -14.37 11.85
CA ASP A 27 -1.85 -14.90 11.85
C ASP A 27 -1.09 -14.66 10.52
N ILE A 28 -1.38 -13.54 9.84
CA ILE A 28 -0.69 -13.11 8.62
C ILE A 28 0.31 -12.01 8.97
N ASP A 29 1.60 -12.27 8.75
CA ASP A 29 2.68 -11.29 8.93
C ASP A 29 2.58 -10.14 7.91
N VAL A 30 2.26 -8.94 8.41
CA VAL A 30 2.24 -7.69 7.65
C VAL A 30 3.24 -6.72 8.28
N HIS A 31 4.16 -6.21 7.46
CA HIS A 31 5.16 -5.26 7.93
C HIS A 31 4.93 -3.88 7.30
N VAL A 32 4.85 -2.86 8.17
CA VAL A 32 4.92 -1.46 7.77
C VAL A 32 6.39 -1.07 7.74
N ILE A 33 6.86 -0.60 6.60
CA ILE A 33 8.25 -0.22 6.43
C ILE A 33 8.34 1.19 5.85
N LEU A 34 9.18 2.02 6.46
CA LEU A 34 9.49 3.36 5.96
C LEU A 34 10.20 3.27 4.61
N ALA A 35 9.92 4.21 3.71
CA ALA A 35 10.64 4.34 2.44
C ALA A 35 12.17 4.35 2.62
N ALA A 36 12.64 4.94 3.73
CA ALA A 36 14.06 5.01 4.11
C ALA A 36 14.72 3.65 4.41
N ALA A 37 13.96 2.57 4.61
CA ALA A 37 14.51 1.24 4.86
C ALA A 37 15.01 0.53 3.59
N GLY A 38 14.98 1.20 2.43
CA GLY A 38 15.50 0.68 1.15
C GLY A 38 14.65 -0.40 0.50
N VAL A 39 13.47 -0.72 1.06
CA VAL A 39 12.51 -1.70 0.50
C VAL A 39 11.92 -1.30 -0.85
N LEU A 40 12.10 -0.03 -1.21
CA LEU A 40 11.68 0.55 -2.48
C LEU A 40 12.68 0.35 -3.62
N LYS A 41 13.90 -0.11 -3.34
CA LYS A 41 14.95 -0.22 -4.35
C LYS A 41 14.53 -1.10 -5.52
N GLY A 42 14.45 -0.50 -6.72
CA GLY A 42 14.06 -1.19 -7.95
C GLY A 42 12.55 -1.49 -8.06
N ARG A 43 11.74 -0.89 -7.19
CA ARG A 43 10.27 -0.99 -7.21
C ARG A 43 9.65 0.32 -7.66
N SER A 44 8.43 0.25 -8.15
CA SER A 44 7.62 1.39 -8.52
C SER A 44 6.42 1.51 -7.58
N CYS A 45 6.12 2.72 -7.11
CA CYS A 45 4.94 2.95 -6.28
C CYS A 45 4.40 4.38 -6.44
N SER A 46 3.10 4.52 -6.21
CA SER A 46 2.43 5.80 -6.02
C SER A 46 2.43 6.19 -4.53
N ALA A 47 2.47 7.48 -4.27
CA ALA A 47 2.33 8.10 -2.95
C ALA A 47 1.76 9.51 -3.13
N VAL A 48 1.37 10.19 -2.05
CA VAL A 48 1.04 11.62 -2.12
C VAL A 48 2.21 12.39 -2.74
N HIS A 49 1.94 13.49 -3.45
CA HIS A 49 2.99 14.26 -4.14
C HIS A 49 4.11 14.75 -3.21
N ILE A 50 3.80 15.05 -1.95
CA ILE A 50 4.79 15.49 -0.96
C ILE A 50 5.83 14.40 -0.64
N SER A 51 5.44 13.12 -0.68
CA SER A 51 6.33 11.99 -0.41
C SER A 51 7.12 11.54 -1.64
N LYS A 52 7.00 12.23 -2.79
CA LYS A 52 7.74 11.88 -4.02
C LYS A 52 9.25 11.81 -3.78
N LEU A 53 9.80 12.79 -3.06
CA LEU A 53 11.23 12.82 -2.76
C LEU A 53 11.66 11.65 -1.87
N GLU A 54 10.80 11.20 -0.96
CA GLU A 54 11.07 10.05 -0.08
C GLU A 54 11.08 8.74 -0.87
N VAL A 55 10.14 8.57 -1.82
CA VAL A 55 10.12 7.40 -2.71
C VAL A 55 11.42 7.31 -3.52
N LEU A 56 11.85 8.44 -4.08
CA LEU A 56 13.10 8.52 -4.84
C LEU A 56 14.33 8.29 -3.93
N ALA A 57 14.36 8.86 -2.73
CA ALA A 57 15.42 8.67 -1.75
C ALA A 57 15.53 7.22 -1.26
N GLY A 58 14.39 6.51 -1.16
CA GLY A 58 14.32 5.08 -0.88
C GLY A 58 14.76 4.16 -2.04
N GLY A 59 15.13 4.74 -3.19
CA GLY A 59 15.56 4.01 -4.39
C GLY A 59 14.42 3.46 -5.25
N GLY A 60 13.18 3.91 -5.00
CA GLY A 60 12.01 3.55 -5.80
C GLY A 60 11.76 4.51 -6.96
N THR A 61 10.88 4.08 -7.86
CA THR A 61 10.34 4.90 -8.94
C THR A 61 8.99 5.45 -8.51
N TYR A 62 8.89 6.77 -8.40
CA TYR A 62 7.61 7.43 -8.13
C TYR A 62 6.70 7.34 -9.36
N VAL A 63 5.53 6.73 -9.18
CA VAL A 63 4.48 6.65 -10.20
C VAL A 63 3.51 7.80 -9.97
N ASP A 64 3.42 8.68 -10.97
CA ASP A 64 2.48 9.79 -10.93
C ASP A 64 1.03 9.31 -10.99
N PHE A 65 0.12 10.13 -10.48
CA PHE A 65 -1.28 9.78 -10.38
C PHE A 65 -2.18 10.97 -10.70
N ASP A 66 -3.37 10.68 -11.22
CA ASP A 66 -4.44 11.65 -11.33
C ASP A 66 -5.23 11.65 -10.02
N MET A 67 -5.31 12.81 -9.36
CA MET A 67 -6.05 13.03 -8.10
C MET A 67 -7.52 12.62 -8.18
N LEU A 68 -8.14 12.66 -9.37
CA LEU A 68 -9.52 12.23 -9.59
C LEU A 68 -9.64 10.74 -9.95
N SER A 69 -8.52 10.08 -10.21
CA SER A 69 -8.50 8.66 -10.53
C SER A 69 -8.65 7.81 -9.27
N LYS A 70 -9.47 6.76 -9.36
CA LYS A 70 -9.57 5.73 -8.31
C LYS A 70 -8.49 4.66 -8.43
N ASN A 71 -7.33 5.01 -8.99
CA ASN A 71 -6.31 4.03 -9.35
C ASN A 71 -5.31 3.85 -8.21
N VAL A 72 -4.90 2.59 -8.04
CA VAL A 72 -3.79 2.18 -7.17
C VAL A 72 -2.71 1.57 -8.04
N TYR A 73 -1.48 1.58 -7.56
CA TYR A 73 -0.37 0.96 -8.26
C TYR A 73 0.00 -0.35 -7.58
N VAL A 74 0.19 -1.40 -8.38
CA VAL A 74 0.56 -2.73 -7.89
C VAL A 74 1.87 -3.15 -8.57
N ASP A 75 2.88 -3.40 -7.74
CA ASP A 75 4.18 -3.92 -8.15
C ASP A 75 4.39 -5.22 -7.37
N GLY A 76 4.20 -6.38 -7.98
CA GLY A 76 4.36 -7.67 -7.31
C GLY A 76 3.53 -7.78 -6.02
N ASN A 77 4.20 -7.87 -4.87
CA ASN A 77 3.57 -7.95 -3.55
C ASN A 77 3.34 -6.57 -2.86
N LEU A 78 3.55 -5.47 -3.58
CA LEU A 78 3.37 -4.11 -3.09
C LEU A 78 2.13 -3.49 -3.74
N VAL A 79 1.17 -3.05 -2.92
CA VAL A 79 0.05 -2.21 -3.35
C VAL A 79 0.25 -0.84 -2.75
N SER A 80 0.23 0.21 -3.57
CA SER A 80 0.39 1.59 -3.12
C SER A 80 -0.78 2.46 -3.60
N ALA A 81 -1.13 3.43 -2.78
CA ALA A 81 -2.21 4.38 -3.05
C ALA A 81 -1.69 5.81 -2.85
N PRO A 82 -2.09 6.76 -3.70
CA PRO A 82 -1.66 8.14 -3.56
C PRO A 82 -2.39 8.90 -2.45
N ALA A 83 -3.60 8.50 -2.01
CA ALA A 83 -4.36 9.18 -0.94
C ALA A 83 -5.55 8.33 -0.45
N TYR A 84 -6.14 8.73 0.69
CA TYR A 84 -7.30 8.08 1.33
C TYR A 84 -8.54 7.84 0.44
N PRO A 85 -8.90 8.68 -0.56
CA PRO A 85 -10.12 8.46 -1.36
C PRO A 85 -10.10 7.15 -2.16
N VAL A 86 -8.92 6.56 -2.37
CA VAL A 86 -8.77 5.30 -3.13
C VAL A 86 -8.59 4.08 -2.24
N ILE A 87 -8.75 4.20 -0.92
CA ILE A 87 -8.54 3.09 0.04
C ILE A 87 -9.38 1.85 -0.27
N GLY A 88 -10.61 2.02 -0.77
CA GLY A 88 -11.46 0.90 -1.17
C GLY A 88 -10.91 0.11 -2.36
N VAL A 89 -10.25 0.79 -3.30
CA VAL A 89 -9.57 0.16 -4.44
C VAL A 89 -8.28 -0.49 -3.99
N TRP A 90 -7.53 0.16 -3.10
CA TRP A 90 -6.33 -0.41 -2.49
C TRP A 90 -6.63 -1.72 -1.74
N MET A 91 -7.65 -1.71 -0.88
CA MET A 91 -8.07 -2.90 -0.12
C MET A 91 -8.45 -4.05 -1.04
N ARG A 92 -9.15 -3.78 -2.15
CA ARG A 92 -9.49 -4.80 -3.14
C ARG A 92 -8.25 -5.45 -3.73
N GLU A 93 -7.25 -4.67 -4.15
CA GLU A 93 -6.01 -5.23 -4.72
C GLU A 93 -5.18 -5.95 -3.66
N PHE A 94 -5.15 -5.44 -2.43
CA PHE A 94 -4.48 -6.10 -1.31
C PHE A 94 -5.09 -7.47 -0.99
N ILE A 95 -6.43 -7.56 -0.91
CA ILE A 95 -7.15 -8.83 -0.69
C ILE A 95 -6.84 -9.85 -1.81
N LYS A 96 -6.71 -9.39 -3.06
CA LYS A 96 -6.30 -10.28 -4.17
C LYS A 96 -4.90 -10.84 -3.95
N LEU A 97 -3.94 -10.02 -3.48
CA LEU A 97 -2.59 -10.50 -3.17
C LEU A 97 -2.58 -11.51 -2.03
N LEU A 98 -3.50 -11.41 -1.07
CA LEU A 98 -3.68 -12.40 -0.02
C LEU A 98 -4.28 -13.73 -0.53
N GLY A 99 -4.78 -13.78 -1.77
CA GLY A 99 -5.44 -14.96 -2.33
C GLY A 99 -6.81 -15.24 -1.71
N VAL A 100 -7.43 -14.24 -1.08
CA VAL A 100 -8.71 -14.38 -0.39
C VAL A 100 -9.87 -14.10 -1.34
N LYS A 101 -10.89 -14.97 -1.31
CA LYS A 101 -12.16 -14.76 -2.01
C LYS A 101 -13.19 -14.17 -1.05
N VAL A 102 -13.64 -12.95 -1.33
CA VAL A 102 -14.75 -12.29 -0.60
C VAL A 102 -16.06 -12.65 -1.27
N GLN A 103 -17.02 -13.15 -0.50
CA GLN A 103 -18.34 -13.57 -0.95
C GLN A 103 -19.36 -13.16 0.11
N PHE A 104 -20.56 -12.78 -0.32
CA PHE A 104 -21.67 -12.57 0.61
C PHE A 104 -22.20 -13.94 1.05
N SER A 105 -22.40 -14.13 2.35
CA SER A 105 -23.20 -15.25 2.83
C SER A 105 -24.67 -14.93 2.52
N SER A 106 -25.29 -15.76 1.70
CA SER A 106 -26.74 -15.75 1.45
C SER A 106 -27.54 -15.96 2.72
#